data_AF-A0A9D6SCK8-F1
#
_entry.id   AF-A0A9D6SCK8-F1
#
_cell.length_a   1.000
_cell.length_b   1.000
_cell.length_c   1.000
_cell.angle_alpha   90.00
_cell.angle_beta   90.00
_cell.angle_gamma   90.00
#
_symmetry.space_group_name_H-M   'P 1'
#
loop_
_entity.id
_entity.type
_entity.pdbx_description
1 polymer ?
#
loop_
_entity_poly.entity_id
_entity_poly.type
_entity_poly.pdbx_seq_one_letter_code
_entity_poly.pdbx_strand_id
1 'polypeptide(L)' 'MEKPRQSRSRKGTSETLKKYLNEISLLKRITPDDEKRLGNRIQKGDRRALRKMVEANLRFVVS' A
#
# COMPACT_ATOMS: atom_id res chain seq x y z
N MET A 1 -37.33 -1.74 -29.79
CA MET A 1 -36.32 -0.75 -29.35
C MET A 1 -35.63 -1.28 -28.10
N GLU A 2 -34.53 -2.01 -28.25
CA GLU A 2 -33.71 -2.43 -27.11
C GLU A 2 -32.93 -1.23 -26.57
N LYS A 3 -33.13 -0.88 -25.30
CA LYS A 3 -32.32 0.14 -24.63
C LYS A 3 -30.92 -0.41 -24.38
N PRO A 4 -29.84 0.32 -24.68
CA PRO A 4 -28.49 -0.16 -24.43
C PRO A 4 -28.27 -0.35 -22.92
N ARG A 5 -27.78 -1.53 -22.53
CA ARG A 5 -27.38 -1.83 -21.16
C ARG A 5 -26.24 -0.89 -20.77
N GLN A 6 -26.59 0.20 -20.10
CA GLN A 6 -25.64 1.19 -19.62
C GLN A 6 -24.68 0.48 -18.64
N SER A 7 -23.42 0.31 -19.05
CA SER A 7 -22.35 -0.27 -18.25
C SER A 7 -22.07 0.61 -17.04
N ARG A 8 -22.88 0.46 -15.99
CA ARG A 8 -22.60 0.99 -14.65
C ARG A 8 -21.48 0.16 -14.06
N SER A 9 -20.22 0.58 -14.22
CA SER A 9 -19.10 0.31 -13.30
C SER A 9 -17.79 0.51 -14.06
N ARG A 10 -17.05 1.61 -13.79
CA ARG A 10 -15.58 1.75 -13.97
C ARG A 10 -15.04 3.07 -13.35
N LYS A 11 -15.88 4.11 -13.16
CA LYS A 11 -15.43 5.40 -12.60
C LYS A 11 -15.04 5.32 -11.11
N GLY A 12 -15.85 4.66 -10.27
CA GLY A 12 -15.61 4.61 -8.82
C GLY A 12 -14.37 3.80 -8.41
N THR A 13 -14.10 2.69 -9.10
CA THR A 13 -12.92 1.85 -8.86
C THR A 13 -11.62 2.55 -9.24
N SER A 14 -11.62 3.33 -10.33
CA SER A 14 -10.43 4.08 -10.75
C SER A 14 -10.06 5.19 -9.76
N GLU A 15 -11.03 5.85 -9.14
CA GLU A 15 -10.79 6.93 -8.19
C GLU A 15 -10.27 6.40 -6.84
N THR A 16 -10.91 5.35 -6.32
CA THR A 16 -10.47 4.69 -5.07
C THR A 16 -9.07 4.08 -5.23
N LEU A 17 -8.79 3.45 -6.36
CA LEU A 17 -7.45 2.93 -6.66
C LEU A 17 -6.43 4.06 -6.72
N LYS A 18 -6.69 5.16 -7.43
CA LYS A 18 -5.78 6.32 -7.46
C LYS A 18 -5.49 6.88 -6.07
N LYS A 19 -6.50 6.99 -5.20
CA LYS A 19 -6.30 7.45 -3.82
C LYS A 19 -5.36 6.52 -3.05
N TYR A 20 -5.59 5.20 -3.13
CA TYR A 20 -4.72 4.20 -2.50
C TYR A 20 -3.27 4.31 -3.00
N LEU A 21 -3.07 4.42 -4.32
CA LEU A 21 -1.72 4.56 -4.91
C LEU A 21 -1.03 5.86 -4.50
N ASN A 22 -1.78 6.96 -4.36
CA ASN A 22 -1.25 8.23 -3.85
C ASN A 22 -0.83 8.13 -2.38
N GLU A 23 -1.66 7.49 -1.55
CA GLU A 23 -1.38 7.31 -0.12
C GLU A 23 -0.11 6.49 0.12
N ILE A 24 0.07 5.37 -0.59
CA ILE A 24 1.29 4.54 -0.45
C ILE A 24 2.54 5.22 -1.04
N SER A 25 2.38 6.13 -2.00
CA SER A 25 3.50 6.88 -2.60
C SER A 25 4.13 7.87 -1.62
N LEU A 26 3.36 8.34 -0.64
CA LEU A 26 3.83 9.24 0.44
C LEU A 26 4.61 8.49 1.53
N LEU A 27 4.56 7.15 1.56
CA LEU A 27 5.29 6.36 2.55
C LEU A 27 6.79 6.49 2.31
N LYS A 28 7.52 6.78 3.40
CA LYS A 28 8.98 6.90 3.40
C LYS A 28 9.61 5.53 3.16
N ARG A 29 10.63 5.50 2.30
CA ARG A 29 11.50 4.33 2.15
C ARG A 29 12.28 4.12 3.46
N ILE A 30 12.44 2.87 3.82
CA ILE A 30 13.33 2.45 4.92
C ILE A 30 14.73 2.20 4.35
N THR A 31 15.76 2.52 5.13
CA THR A 31 17.15 2.21 4.78
C THR A 31 17.49 0.76 5.16
N PRO A 32 18.58 0.18 4.61
CA PRO A 32 19.04 -1.15 5.03
C PRO A 32 19.31 -1.26 6.54
N ASP A 33 19.77 -0.18 7.19
CA ASP A 33 19.98 -0.15 8.64
C ASP A 33 18.66 -0.11 9.42
N ASP A 34 17.64 0.56 8.87
CA ASP A 34 16.29 0.51 9.41
C ASP A 34 15.70 -0.89 9.34
N GLU A 35 15.93 -1.61 8.24
CA GLU A 35 15.47 -2.99 8.09
C GLU A 35 16.07 -3.91 9.15
N LYS A 36 17.39 -3.85 9.36
CA LYS A 36 18.06 -4.62 10.42
C LYS A 36 17.48 -4.31 11.79
N ARG A 37 17.28 -3.02 12.09
CA ARG A 37 16.72 -2.58 13.38
C ARG A 37 15.26 -3.02 13.57
N LEU A 38 14.45 -2.91 12.53
CA LEU A 38 13.05 -3.33 12.55
C LEU A 38 12.95 -4.85 12.66
N GLY A 39 13.76 -5.61 11.91
CA GLY A 39 13.82 -7.07 11.98
C GLY A 39 14.14 -7.58 13.38
N ASN A 40 15.15 -7.01 14.04
CA ASN A 40 15.48 -7.33 15.43
C ASN A 40 14.32 -7.06 16.40
N ARG A 41 13.52 -6.01 16.17
CA ARG A 41 12.33 -5.71 16.99
C ARG A 41 11.17 -6.64 16.67
N ILE A 42 10.97 -6.99 15.41
CA ILE A 42 9.94 -7.93 14.96
C ILE A 42 10.15 -9.31 15.57
N GLN A 43 11.40 -9.79 15.61
CA GLN A 43 11.75 -11.05 16.28
C GLN A 43 11.38 -11.06 17.77
N LYS A 44 11.41 -9.89 18.42
CA LYS A 44 10.98 -9.71 19.82
C LYS A 44 9.47 -9.53 19.99
N GLY A 45 8.69 -9.68 18.91
CA GLY A 45 7.22 -9.55 18.94
C GLY A 45 6.69 -8.12 18.75
N ASP A 46 7.53 -7.17 18.32
CA ASP A 46 7.10 -5.78 18.14
C ASP A 46 6.19 -5.62 16.90
N ARG A 47 4.88 -5.60 17.15
CA ARG A 47 3.86 -5.40 16.10
C ARG A 47 3.91 -4.03 15.44
N ARG A 48 4.48 -3.00 16.10
CA ARG A 48 4.65 -1.68 15.48
C ARG A 48 5.81 -1.70 14.48
N ALA A 49 6.89 -2.39 14.82
CA ALA A 49 7.99 -2.61 13.89
C ALA A 49 7.54 -3.40 12.65
N LEU A 50 6.70 -4.43 12.85
CA LEU A 50 6.11 -5.20 11.76
C LEU A 50 5.27 -4.33 10.83
N ARG A 51 4.35 -3.53 11.38
CA ARG A 51 3.51 -2.60 10.58
C ARG A 51 4.36 -1.65 9.75
N LYS A 52 5.38 -1.04 10.36
CA LYS A 52 6.27 -0.10 9.66
C LYS A 52 7.04 -0.77 8.52
N MET A 53 7.49 -2.01 8.71
CA MET A 53 8.18 -2.77 7.67
C MET A 53 7.23 -3.16 6.53
N VAL A 54 5.98 -3.54 6.84
CA VAL A 54 4.97 -3.85 5.82
C VAL A 54 4.61 -2.60 5.01
N GLU A 55 4.29 -1.49 5.67
CA GLU A 55 3.94 -0.22 5.01
C GLU A 55 5.04 0.27 4.05
N ALA A 56 6.30 0.20 4.48
CA ALA A 56 7.43 0.58 3.63
C ALA A 56 7.55 -0.31 2.37
N ASN A 57 7.16 -1.58 2.47
CA ASN A 57 7.17 -2.54 1.36
C ASN A 57 5.96 -2.41 0.42
N LEU A 58 4.83 -1.85 0.87
CA LEU A 58 3.66 -1.63 0.01
C LEU A 58 3.98 -0.70 -1.18
N ARG A 59 4.88 0.27 -0.98
CA ARG A 59 5.36 1.14 -2.07
C ARG A 59 6.14 0.39 -3.14
N PHE A 60 6.94 -0.61 -2.77
CA PHE A 60 7.75 -1.39 -3.72
C PHE A 60 6.89 -2.24 -4.65
N VAL A 61 5.76 -2.76 -4.16
CA VAL A 61 4.86 -3.62 -4.95
C VAL A 61 4.13 -2.87 -6.07
N VAL A 62 4.02 -1.55 -5.95
CA VAL A 62 3.31 -0.69 -6.91
C VAL A 62 4.26 0.01 -7.90
N SER A 63 5.57 -0.05 -7.63
CA SER A 63 6.62 0.59 -8.46
C SER A 63 6.76 -0.05 -9.83
#